data_AF-A0A4R9VJU2-F1
#
_entry.id   AF-A0A4R9VJU2-F1
#
_cell.length_a   1.000
_cell.length_b   1.000
_cell.length_c   1.000
_cell.angle_alpha   90.00
_cell.angle_beta   90.00
_cell.angle_gamma   90.00
#
_symmetry.space_group_name_H-M   'P 1'
#
loop_
_entity.id
_entity.type
_entity.pdbx_description
1 polymer ?
#
loop_
_entity_poly.entity_id
_entity_poly.type
_entity_poly.pdbx_seq_one_letter_code
_entity_poly.pdbx_strand_id
1 'polypeptide(L)'
;MPMKSEKGLETLFVEGLKDLYYAEKKILKTLPKLAKAAQSEQVGAAFEKHRMETERQVERLEQVFEQLGKPARGKTCPAIDGILEEGSEVLEEYKGAPALDAGLVGA
;
A
#
# COMPACT_ATOMS: atom_id res chain seq x y z
N MET A 1 28.60 -19.82 18.41
CA MET A 1 28.17 -18.49 17.93
C MET A 1 27.04 -18.72 16.94
N PRO A 2 25.85 -18.10 17.06
CA PRO A 2 24.83 -18.29 16.05
C PRO A 2 25.29 -17.60 14.76
N MET A 3 25.36 -18.35 13.67
CA MET A 3 25.67 -17.84 12.34
C MET A 3 24.70 -16.71 11.99
N LYS A 4 25.27 -15.58 11.58
CA LYS A 4 24.56 -14.51 10.86
C LYS A 4 23.84 -15.18 9.69
N SER A 5 22.50 -15.22 9.73
CA SER A 5 21.69 -15.94 8.75
C SER A 5 22.13 -15.56 7.34
N GLU A 6 22.61 -16.52 6.56
CA GLU A 6 22.83 -16.33 5.13
C GLU A 6 21.54 -15.78 4.52
N LYS A 7 21.66 -14.85 3.56
CA LYS A 7 20.52 -14.25 2.84
C LYS A 7 19.86 -15.28 1.90
N GLY A 8 19.29 -16.34 2.46
CA GLY A 8 18.57 -17.38 1.74
C GLY A 8 17.13 -16.99 1.43
N LEU A 9 16.42 -17.91 0.76
CA LEU A 9 15.04 -17.69 0.30
C LEU A 9 14.05 -17.42 1.44
N GLU A 10 14.19 -18.07 2.60
CA GLU A 10 13.31 -17.78 3.75
C GLU A 10 13.46 -16.33 4.22
N THR A 11 14.71 -15.86 4.38
CA THR A 11 14.99 -14.48 4.77
C THR A 11 14.43 -13.50 3.75
N LEU A 12 14.62 -13.76 2.45
CA LEU A 12 14.09 -12.93 1.37
C LEU A 12 12.55 -12.89 1.39
N PHE A 13 11.90 -14.05 1.55
CA PHE A 13 10.45 -14.16 1.63
C PHE A 13 9.87 -13.36 2.80
N VAL A 14 10.45 -13.53 4.00
CA VAL A 14 10.01 -12.82 5.20
C VAL A 14 10.20 -11.31 5.06
N GLU A 15 11.34 -10.84 4.53
CA GLU A 15 11.55 -9.40 4.29
C GLU A 15 10.54 -8.85 3.28
N GLY A 16 10.27 -9.58 2.19
CA GLY A 16 9.25 -9.18 1.21
C GLY A 16 7.85 -9.08 1.81
N LEU A 17 7.46 -10.00 2.70
CA LEU A 17 6.19 -9.91 3.43
C LEU A 17 6.11 -8.68 4.32
N LYS A 18 7.22 -8.26 4.96
CA LYS A 18 7.26 -7.05 5.78
C LYS A 18 7.12 -5.79 4.94
N ASP A 19 7.76 -5.76 3.77
CA ASP A 19 7.67 -4.63 2.84
C ASP A 19 6.24 -4.50 2.30
N LEU A 20 5.61 -5.61 1.88
CA LEU A 20 4.22 -5.64 1.46
C LEU A 20 3.26 -5.24 2.58
N TYR A 21 3.43 -5.78 3.79
CA TYR A 21 2.57 -5.43 4.92
C TYR A 21 2.65 -3.95 5.29
N TYR A 22 3.83 -3.33 5.18
CA TYR A 22 3.95 -1.88 5.33
C TYR A 22 3.20 -1.14 4.20
N ALA A 23 3.39 -1.57 2.95
CA ALA A 23 2.74 -0.97 1.79
C ALA A 23 1.21 -1.02 1.90
N GLU A 24 0.63 -2.18 2.16
CA GLU A 24 -0.83 -2.33 2.25
C GLU A 24 -1.42 -1.48 3.37
N LYS A 25 -0.75 -1.37 4.53
CA LYS A 25 -1.22 -0.47 5.60
C LYS A 25 -1.13 1.01 5.24
N LYS A 26 -0.18 1.40 4.40
CA LYS A 26 -0.08 2.77 3.90
C LYS A 26 -1.15 3.04 2.86
N ILE A 27 -1.31 2.16 1.87
CA ILE A 27 -2.36 2.20 0.84
C ILE A 27 -3.74 2.30 1.49
N LEU A 28 -4.04 1.42 2.45
CA LEU A 28 -5.33 1.39 3.16
C LEU A 28 -5.70 2.74 3.81
N LYS A 29 -4.70 3.48 4.31
CA LYS A 29 -4.90 4.80 4.92
C LYS A 29 -5.07 5.90 3.87
N THR A 30 -4.45 5.76 2.71
CA THR A 30 -4.47 6.78 1.65
C THR A 30 -5.71 6.69 0.77
N LEU A 31 -6.20 5.49 0.46
CA LEU A 31 -7.33 5.28 -0.45
C LEU A 31 -8.60 6.10 -0.14
N PRO A 32 -9.02 6.29 1.13
CA PRO A 32 -10.17 7.14 1.45
C PRO A 32 -9.95 8.62 1.06
N LYS A 33 -8.70 9.11 1.13
CA LYS A 33 -8.35 10.47 0.70
C LYS A 33 -8.51 10.60 -0.81
N LEU A 34 -8.05 9.60 -1.57
CA LEU A 34 -8.15 9.56 -3.04
C LEU A 34 -9.61 9.45 -3.49
N ALA A 35 -10.38 8.54 -2.87
CA ALA A 35 -11.80 8.37 -3.15
C ALA A 35 -12.60 9.67 -2.98
N LYS A 36 -12.32 10.42 -1.91
CA LYS A 36 -12.98 11.69 -1.63
C LYS A 36 -12.58 12.82 -2.59
N ALA A 37 -11.37 12.77 -3.12
CA ALA A 37 -10.84 13.83 -3.99
C ALA A 37 -11.19 13.63 -5.46
N ALA A 38 -11.47 12.39 -5.87
CA ALA A 38 -11.92 12.08 -7.22
C ALA A 38 -13.19 12.86 -7.59
N GLN A 39 -13.23 13.41 -8.81
CA GLN A 39 -14.37 14.15 -9.35
C GLN A 39 -15.38 13.20 -10.01
N SER A 40 -14.90 12.11 -10.59
CA SER A 40 -15.69 11.03 -11.18
C SER A 40 -16.18 10.06 -10.11
N GLU A 41 -17.49 9.82 -10.10
CA GLU A 41 -18.12 8.82 -9.23
C GLU A 41 -17.54 7.42 -9.44
N GLN A 42 -17.18 7.06 -10.68
CA GLN A 42 -16.59 5.76 -10.99
C GLN A 42 -15.18 5.62 -10.41
N VAL A 43 -14.37 6.68 -10.47
CA VAL A 43 -13.01 6.69 -9.91
C VAL A 43 -13.06 6.65 -8.39
N GLY A 44 -13.93 7.46 -7.78
CA GLY A 44 -14.16 7.42 -6.33
C GLY A 44 -14.60 6.03 -5.84
N ALA A 45 -15.57 5.41 -6.54
CA ALA A 45 -16.04 4.06 -6.22
C ALA A 45 -14.95 2.99 -6.40
N ALA A 46 -14.06 3.15 -7.39
CA ALA A 46 -12.93 2.25 -7.59
C ALA A 46 -11.95 2.30 -6.41
N PHE A 47 -11.63 3.49 -5.89
CA PHE A 47 -10.77 3.63 -4.71
C PHE A 47 -11.40 3.03 -3.45
N GLU A 48 -12.71 3.20 -3.23
CA GLU A 48 -13.39 2.57 -2.08
C GLU A 48 -13.46 1.05 -2.20
N LYS A 49 -13.71 0.54 -3.42
CA LYS A 49 -13.63 -0.89 -3.67
C LYS A 49 -12.23 -1.43 -3.37
N HIS A 50 -11.20 -0.72 -3.84
CA HIS A 50 -9.82 -1.11 -3.61
C HIS A 50 -9.48 -1.08 -2.12
N ARG A 51 -9.99 -0.10 -1.36
CA ARG A 51 -9.82 -0.02 0.10
C ARG A 51 -10.32 -1.28 0.80
N MET A 52 -11.51 -1.79 0.43
CA MET A 52 -12.06 -3.04 0.98
C MET A 52 -11.26 -4.28 0.54
N GLU A 53 -10.65 -4.26 -0.64
CA GLU A 53 -9.73 -5.32 -1.08
C GLU A 53 -8.43 -5.28 -0.27
N THR A 54 -7.86 -4.10 -0.07
CA THR A 54 -6.64 -3.87 0.71
C THR A 54 -6.81 -4.27 2.16
N GLU A 55 -7.94 -3.96 2.80
CA GLU A 55 -8.23 -4.41 4.17
C GLU A 55 -8.13 -5.93 4.31
N ARG A 56 -8.74 -6.67 3.36
CA ARG A 56 -8.64 -8.14 3.32
C ARG A 56 -7.23 -8.64 2.97
N GLN A 57 -6.46 -7.87 2.19
CA GLN A 57 -5.05 -8.21 1.89
C GLN A 57 -4.19 -8.08 3.15
N VAL A 58 -4.39 -7.04 3.95
CA VAL A 58 -3.73 -6.87 5.27
C VAL A 58 -4.05 -8.04 6.18
N GLU A 59 -5.33 -8.43 6.31
CA GLU A 59 -5.74 -9.59 7.12
C GLU A 59 -5.06 -10.90 6.65
N ARG A 60 -4.96 -11.11 5.33
CA ARG A 60 -4.28 -12.29 4.78
C ARG A 60 -2.79 -12.30 5.10
N LEU A 61 -2.13 -11.14 5.03
CA LEU A 61 -0.72 -11.03 5.41
C LEU A 61 -0.52 -11.35 6.89
N GLU A 62 -1.42 -10.91 7.76
CA GLU A 62 -1.39 -11.24 9.19
C GLU A 62 -1.53 -12.75 9.43
N GLN A 63 -2.45 -13.42 8.72
CA GLN A 63 -2.59 -14.89 8.75
C GLN A 63 -1.31 -15.60 8.27
N VAL A 64 -0.64 -15.08 7.23
CA VAL A 64 0.63 -15.64 6.75
C VAL A 64 1.72 -15.50 7.81
N PHE A 65 1.83 -14.33 8.46
CA PHE A 65 2.79 -14.13 9.55
C PHE A 65 2.52 -15.08 10.73
N GLU A 66 1.26 -15.27 11.10
CA GLU A 66 0.84 -16.23 12.13
C GLU A 66 1.26 -17.66 11.77
N GLN A 67 1.00 -18.11 10.55
CA GLN A 67 1.41 -19.44 10.06
C GLN A 67 2.93 -19.64 10.08
N LEU A 68 3.70 -18.55 9.92
CA LEU A 68 5.17 -18.58 10.01
C LEU A 68 5.68 -18.50 11.46
N GLY A 69 4.81 -18.32 12.44
CA GLY A 69 5.18 -18.10 13.85
C GLY A 69 5.97 -16.81 14.06
N LYS A 70 5.78 -15.80 13.21
CA LYS A 70 6.50 -14.52 13.26
C LYS A 70 5.52 -13.36 13.45
N PRO A 71 5.88 -12.29 14.16
CA PRO A 71 5.00 -11.14 14.33
C PRO A 71 4.84 -10.38 13.00
N ALA A 72 3.61 -9.99 12.66
CA ALA A 72 3.32 -9.12 11.53
C ALA A 72 3.87 -7.72 11.79
N ARG A 73 5.08 -7.45 11.30
CA ARG A 73 5.75 -6.15 11.46
C ARG A 73 6.16 -5.63 10.10
N GLY A 74 5.58 -4.49 9.74
CA GLY A 74 5.99 -3.78 8.54
C GLY A 74 7.42 -3.28 8.67
N LYS A 75 8.12 -3.23 7.54
CA LYS A 75 9.38 -2.52 7.39
C LYS A 75 9.15 -1.40 6.38
N THR A 76 9.73 -0.23 6.65
CA THR A 76 9.61 0.91 5.74
C THR A 76 9.97 0.49 4.31
N CYS A 77 9.04 0.74 3.40
CA CYS A 77 9.20 0.48 1.97
C CYS A 77 9.26 1.84 1.24
N PRO A 78 10.44 2.29 0.79
CA PRO A 78 10.56 3.57 0.10
C PRO A 78 9.77 3.62 -1.21
N ALA A 79 9.58 2.47 -1.88
CA ALA A 79 8.87 2.39 -3.14
C ALA A 79 7.39 2.82 -3.00
N ILE A 80 6.68 2.27 -2.00
CA ILE A 80 5.29 2.67 -1.78
C ILE A 80 5.17 4.07 -1.20
N ASP A 81 6.11 4.50 -0.35
CA ASP A 81 6.10 5.88 0.15
C ASP A 81 6.23 6.87 -1.02
N GLY A 82 7.10 6.59 -2.01
CA GLY A 82 7.24 7.41 -3.22
C GLY A 82 5.99 7.43 -4.11
N ILE A 83 5.37 6.27 -4.36
CA ILE A 83 4.12 6.20 -5.16
C ILE A 83 3.00 7.02 -4.48
N LEU A 84 2.87 6.91 -3.16
CA LEU A 84 1.84 7.66 -2.43
C LEU A 84 2.16 9.15 -2.32
N GLU A 85 3.43 9.53 -2.36
CA GLU A 85 3.89 10.91 -2.47
C GLU A 85 3.51 11.50 -3.83
N GLU A 86 3.80 10.80 -4.93
CA GLU A 86 3.40 11.21 -6.28
C GLU A 86 1.87 11.40 -6.40
N GLY A 87 1.09 10.44 -5.91
CA GLY A 87 -0.38 10.59 -5.87
C GLY A 87 -0.84 11.76 -4.99
N SER A 88 -0.09 12.10 -3.94
CA SER A 88 -0.39 13.26 -3.09
C SER A 88 -0.02 14.58 -3.78
N GLU A 89 1.07 14.62 -4.55
CA GLU A 89 1.44 15.78 -5.36
C GLU A 89 0.38 16.05 -6.43
N VAL A 90 -0.08 15.02 -7.14
CA VAL A 90 -1.18 15.12 -8.10
C VAL A 90 -2.44 15.71 -7.46
N LEU A 91 -2.81 15.23 -6.27
CA LEU A 91 -3.96 15.75 -5.52
C LEU A 91 -3.88 17.25 -5.24
N GLU A 92 -2.70 17.76 -4.90
CA GLU A 92 -2.50 19.16 -4.56
C GLU A 92 -2.39 20.04 -5.81
N GLU A 93 -1.62 19.60 -6.81
CA GLU A 93 -1.35 20.37 -8.04
C GLU A 93 -2.56 20.47 -8.98
N TYR A 94 -3.32 19.38 -9.11
CA TYR A 94 -4.43 19.28 -10.05
C TYR A 94 -5.80 19.45 -9.38
N LYS A 95 -5.84 19.94 -8.14
CA LYS A 95 -7.07 20.10 -7.38
C LYS A 95 -8.11 20.94 -8.13
N GLY A 96 -9.26 20.34 -8.44
CA GLY A 96 -10.34 20.97 -9.18
C GLY A 96 -10.07 21.13 -10.69
N ALA A 97 -8.92 20.66 -11.19
CA ALA A 97 -8.63 20.65 -12.61
C ALA A 97 -9.32 19.45 -13.29
N PRO A 98 -9.68 19.55 -14.59
CA PRO A 98 -10.27 18.42 -15.33
C PRO A 98 -9.34 17.20 -15.44
N ALA A 99 -8.03 17.40 -15.28
CA ALA A 99 -7.03 16.34 -15.38
C ALA A 99 -6.81 15.57 -14.06
N LEU A 100 -7.44 15.98 -12.95
CA LEU A 100 -7.19 15.39 -11.62
C LEU A 100 -7.38 13.87 -11.63
N ASP A 101 -8.54 13.39 -12.05
CA ASP A 101 -8.86 11.96 -12.00
C ASP A 101 -7.91 11.11 -12.87
N ALA A 102 -7.52 11.64 -14.03
CA ALA A 102 -6.55 10.97 -14.88
C ALA A 102 -5.17 10.91 -14.21
N GLY A 103 -4.76 11.97 -13.51
CA GLY A 103 -3.55 11.98 -12.70
C GLY A 103 -3.62 10.97 -11.54
N LEU A 104 -4.74 10.93 -10.81
CA LEU A 104 -4.91 10.02 -9.66
C LEU A 104 -4.92 8.54 -10.05
N VAL A 105 -5.35 8.23 -11.26
CA VAL A 105 -5.30 6.86 -11.82
C VAL A 105 -3.92 6.53 -12.42
N GLY A 106 -3.18 7.56 -12.86
CA GLY A 106 -1.86 7.41 -13.45
C GLY A 106 -0.73 7.26 -12.44
N ALA A 107 -0.90 7.80 -11.24
CA ALA A 107 -0.02 7.61 -10.08
C ALA A 107 -0.22 6.22 -9.44
#